data_AF-A0A2X1PYU8-F1
#
_entry.id   AF-A0A2X1PYU8-F1
#
_cell.length_a   1.000
_cell.length_b   1.000
_cell.length_c   1.000
_cell.angle_alpha   90.00
_cell.angle_beta   90.00
_cell.angle_gamma   90.00
#
_symmetry.space_group_name_H-M   'P 1'
#
loop_
_entity.id
_entity.type
_entity.pdbx_description
1 polymer ?
#
loop_
_entity_poly.entity_id
_entity_poly.type
_entity_poly.pdbx_seq_one_letter_code
_entity_poly.pdbx_strand_id
1 'polypeptide(L)'
;MGEGFHFKAGQPHAERVALAQAGENAKGATAYVTLEPCSHYGRTPPCALGLIEAGVVKVIAAMQDPNPQVAGKGLKMLSDAGIESAVNLLNDQAEKINKGFLKRMRQGMPFVQLKLAMSLDGRTAMASGESKWITGPDARSDVQKMRAKSSALLSTSTTVIADDPSLNVRWDEFPENLKTEYKKEDLRQPVRVILDSQHRIQPTHKLFLTHSPVWLVSSEPRDLTGFPDFL
;
A
#
# COMPACT_ATOMS: atom_id res chain seq x y z
N MET A 1 27.49 4.30 9.52
CA MET A 1 26.10 4.18 10.01
C MET A 1 25.16 4.28 8.80
N GLY A 2 24.02 3.59 8.81
CA GLY A 2 23.22 3.30 7.61
C GLY A 2 21.74 3.64 7.72
N GLU A 3 21.07 3.64 6.57
CA GLU A 3 19.67 3.96 6.36
C GLU A 3 19.00 2.87 5.51
N GLY A 4 17.67 2.74 5.63
CA GLY A 4 16.96 1.71 4.93
C GLY A 4 15.45 1.85 5.05
N PHE A 5 14.74 1.35 4.04
CA PHE A 5 13.30 1.20 4.05
C PHE A 5 12.92 -0.13 3.40
N HIS A 6 11.75 -0.64 3.75
CA HIS A 6 11.24 -1.85 3.12
C HIS A 6 10.67 -1.52 1.73
N PHE A 7 11.38 -1.94 0.68
CA PHE A 7 11.01 -1.60 -0.69
C PHE A 7 9.79 -2.38 -1.20
N LYS A 8 9.80 -3.71 -1.00
CA LYS A 8 8.78 -4.61 -1.56
C LYS A 8 8.60 -5.85 -0.71
N ALA A 9 7.36 -6.32 -0.59
CA ALA A 9 7.02 -7.53 0.15
C ALA A 9 7.88 -8.74 -0.28
N GLY A 10 8.47 -9.44 0.68
CA GLY A 10 9.39 -10.56 0.46
C GLY A 10 10.87 -10.17 0.32
N GLN A 11 11.19 -8.88 0.18
CA GLN A 11 12.55 -8.36 0.28
C GLN A 11 12.91 -8.01 1.74
N PRO A 12 14.20 -7.73 2.05
CA PRO A 12 14.60 -7.32 3.39
C PRO A 12 13.78 -6.16 3.94
N HIS A 13 13.56 -6.18 5.26
CA HIS A 13 12.95 -5.06 5.96
C HIS A 13 13.94 -3.91 6.14
N ALA A 14 13.43 -2.74 6.52
CA ALA A 14 14.19 -1.51 6.67
C ALA A 14 15.44 -1.68 7.55
N GLU A 15 15.29 -2.41 8.66
CA GLU A 15 16.34 -2.66 9.63
C GLU A 15 17.49 -3.45 9.02
N ARG A 16 17.19 -4.50 8.25
CA ARG A 16 18.22 -5.33 7.60
C ARG A 16 18.98 -4.54 6.52
N VAL A 17 18.28 -3.66 5.78
CA VAL A 17 18.92 -2.76 4.80
C VAL A 17 19.85 -1.76 5.50
N ALA A 18 19.36 -1.09 6.56
CA ALA A 18 20.15 -0.12 7.31
C ALA A 18 21.37 -0.75 7.98
N LEU A 19 21.22 -1.94 8.57
CA LEU A 19 22.31 -2.69 9.18
C LEU A 19 23.36 -3.13 8.14
N ALA A 20 22.93 -3.59 6.96
CA ALA A 20 23.86 -3.97 5.90
C ALA A 20 24.71 -2.78 5.43
N GLN A 21 24.13 -1.58 5.33
CA GLN A 21 24.89 -0.38 5.01
C GLN A 21 25.77 0.10 6.19
N ALA A 22 25.30 -0.07 7.43
CA ALA A 22 26.07 0.33 8.61
C ALA A 22 27.33 -0.54 8.81
N GLY A 23 27.23 -1.85 8.52
CA GLY A 23 28.29 -2.83 8.77
C GLY A 23 28.70 -2.86 10.25
N GLU A 24 30.00 -2.98 10.51
CA GLU A 24 30.57 -2.97 11.87
C GLU A 24 30.23 -1.70 12.68
N ASN A 25 29.90 -0.59 12.01
CA ASN A 25 29.53 0.65 12.68
C ASN A 25 28.15 0.58 13.37
N ALA A 26 27.39 -0.51 13.18
CA ALA A 26 26.15 -0.75 13.92
C ALA A 26 26.40 -1.08 15.40
N LYS A 27 27.58 -1.65 15.72
CA LYS A 27 27.92 -2.03 17.08
C LYS A 27 28.02 -0.81 17.98
N GLY A 28 27.30 -0.82 19.10
CA GLY A 28 27.25 0.32 20.01
C GLY A 28 26.33 1.47 19.54
N ALA A 29 25.66 1.32 18.40
CA ALA A 29 24.81 2.37 17.85
C ALA A 29 23.38 2.35 18.42
N THR A 30 22.62 3.41 18.11
CA THR A 30 21.17 3.48 18.33
C THR A 30 20.44 3.30 17.00
N ALA A 31 19.47 2.39 16.94
CA ALA A 31 18.58 2.22 15.79
C ALA A 31 17.28 2.98 15.99
N TYR A 32 16.86 3.75 14.99
CA TYR A 32 15.54 4.39 14.93
C TYR A 32 14.69 3.70 13.88
N VAL A 33 13.52 3.21 14.26
CA VAL A 33 12.62 2.45 13.38
C VAL A 33 11.21 3.00 13.46
N THR A 34 10.50 3.03 12.34
CA THR A 34 9.15 3.62 12.28
C THR A 34 8.04 2.68 12.72
N LEU A 35 8.34 1.40 12.94
CA LEU A 35 7.45 0.36 13.44
C LEU A 35 8.28 -0.60 14.30
N GLU A 36 7.67 -1.22 15.31
CA GLU A 36 8.32 -2.24 16.14
C GLU A 36 9.00 -3.32 15.26
N PRO A 37 10.29 -3.65 15.52
CA PRO A 37 10.99 -4.68 14.76
C PRO A 37 10.30 -6.04 14.87
N CYS A 38 10.15 -6.72 13.74
CA CYS A 38 9.47 -8.02 13.73
C CYS A 38 10.21 -9.07 14.58
N SER A 39 9.42 -9.95 15.22
CA SER A 39 9.88 -10.96 16.17
C SER A 39 9.61 -12.42 15.75
N HIS A 40 9.14 -12.64 14.52
CA HIS A 40 8.74 -13.96 14.03
C HIS A 40 9.41 -14.28 12.69
N TYR A 41 9.57 -15.57 12.41
CA TYR A 41 10.05 -16.04 11.11
C TYR A 41 8.90 -16.00 10.11
N GLY A 42 8.99 -15.08 9.15
CA GLY A 42 8.09 -14.99 8.01
C GLY A 42 8.80 -15.42 6.73
N ARG A 43 8.73 -14.57 5.70
CA ARG A 43 9.54 -14.74 4.47
C ARG A 43 11.02 -14.43 4.69
N THR A 44 11.33 -13.65 5.73
CA THR A 44 12.68 -13.26 6.15
C THR A 44 12.84 -13.50 7.65
N PRO A 45 14.09 -13.65 8.15
CA PRO A 45 14.35 -13.72 9.59
C PRO A 45 13.88 -12.48 10.37
N PRO A 46 13.62 -12.60 11.69
CA PRO A 46 13.24 -11.49 12.55
C PRO A 46 14.24 -10.32 12.53
N CYS A 47 13.75 -9.09 12.57
CA CYS A 47 14.59 -7.89 12.60
C CYS A 47 15.10 -7.59 14.01
N ALA A 48 14.33 -7.90 15.05
CA ALA A 48 14.80 -7.82 16.43
C ALA A 48 16.07 -8.66 16.64
N LEU A 49 16.09 -9.89 16.09
CA LEU A 49 17.29 -10.74 16.11
C LEU A 49 18.47 -10.09 15.37
N GLY A 50 18.22 -9.47 14.21
CA GLY A 50 19.28 -8.80 13.45
C GLY A 50 19.91 -7.62 14.18
N LEU A 51 19.10 -6.86 14.91
CA LEU A 51 19.57 -5.75 15.75
C LEU A 51 20.44 -6.27 16.91
N ILE A 52 20.03 -7.40 17.52
CA ILE A 52 20.80 -8.07 18.57
C ILE A 52 22.15 -8.56 18.04
N GLU A 53 22.13 -9.29 16.91
CA GLU A 53 23.33 -9.80 16.25
C GLU A 53 24.31 -8.67 15.86
N ALA A 54 23.78 -7.53 15.42
CA ALA A 54 24.58 -6.36 15.07
C ALA A 54 25.17 -5.62 16.29
N GLY A 55 24.74 -5.94 17.51
CA GLY A 55 25.23 -5.34 18.73
C GLY A 55 24.83 -3.87 18.91
N VAL A 56 23.64 -3.48 18.43
CA VAL A 56 23.08 -2.15 18.77
C VAL A 56 22.78 -2.10 20.28
N VAL A 57 22.94 -0.94 20.90
CA VAL A 57 22.73 -0.78 22.36
C VAL A 57 21.38 -0.16 22.70
N LYS A 58 20.75 0.49 21.71
CA LYS A 58 19.47 1.15 21.90
C LYS A 58 18.61 1.07 20.64
N VAL A 59 17.30 0.84 20.82
CA VAL A 59 16.32 0.84 19.73
C VAL A 59 15.15 1.75 20.09
N ILE A 60 14.87 2.73 19.23
CA ILE A 60 13.73 3.64 19.37
C ILE A 60 12.72 3.34 18.28
N ALA A 61 11.57 2.79 18.65
CA ALA A 61 10.47 2.52 17.74
C ALA A 61 9.45 3.65 17.76
N ALA A 62 8.99 4.11 16.60
CA ALA A 62 7.98 5.15 16.56
C ALA A 62 6.61 4.66 17.03
N MET A 63 6.29 3.39 16.77
CA MET A 63 5.05 2.78 17.19
C MET A 63 5.21 1.27 17.43
N GLN A 64 4.37 0.72 18.31
CA GLN A 64 4.26 -0.73 18.51
C GLN A 64 3.54 -1.37 17.32
N ASP A 65 3.90 -2.61 16.95
CA ASP A 65 3.23 -3.31 15.85
C ASP A 65 1.79 -3.65 16.26
N PRO A 66 0.75 -3.24 15.50
CA PRO A 66 -0.64 -3.58 15.82
C PRO A 66 -0.98 -5.05 15.55
N ASN A 67 -0.13 -5.80 14.85
CA ASN A 67 -0.35 -7.21 14.57
C ASN A 67 -0.31 -7.99 15.90
N PRO A 68 -1.40 -8.66 16.30
CA PRO A 68 -1.45 -9.42 17.56
C PRO A 68 -0.36 -10.50 17.67
N GLN A 69 0.18 -10.95 16.54
CA GLN A 69 1.28 -11.93 16.53
C GLN A 69 2.63 -11.33 16.93
N VAL A 70 2.81 -10.01 16.76
CA VAL A 70 4.09 -9.30 16.97
C VAL A 70 4.04 -8.37 18.18
N ALA A 71 2.89 -7.72 18.43
CA ALA A 71 2.73 -6.64 19.39
C ALA A 71 3.51 -6.86 20.70
N GLY A 72 4.58 -6.08 20.88
CA GLY A 72 5.42 -6.04 22.08
C GLY A 72 6.47 -7.16 22.19
N LYS A 73 6.42 -8.19 21.34
CA LYS A 73 7.38 -9.30 21.36
C LYS A 73 8.74 -8.91 20.79
N GLY A 74 8.78 -8.01 19.80
CA GLY A 74 10.03 -7.51 19.25
C GLY A 74 10.78 -6.64 20.26
N LEU A 75 10.06 -5.72 20.90
CA LEU A 75 10.60 -4.90 21.99
C LEU A 75 11.05 -5.75 23.18
N LYS A 76 10.25 -6.76 23.56
CA LYS A 76 10.63 -7.70 24.61
C LYS A 76 11.90 -8.48 24.25
N MET A 77 12.02 -8.97 23.03
CA MET A 77 13.21 -9.70 22.56
C MET A 77 14.48 -8.85 22.68
N LEU A 78 14.40 -7.55 22.35
CA LEU A 78 15.50 -6.60 22.52
C LEU A 78 15.84 -6.39 24.00
N SER A 79 14.83 -6.16 24.85
CA SER A 79 15.01 -5.98 26.29
C SER A 79 15.63 -7.22 26.96
N ASP A 80 15.18 -8.42 26.58
CA ASP A 80 15.71 -9.69 27.12
C ASP A 80 17.18 -9.91 26.71
N ALA A 81 17.62 -9.31 25.60
CA ALA A 81 19.02 -9.29 25.16
C ALA A 81 19.85 -8.14 25.77
N GLY A 82 19.29 -7.37 26.71
CA GLY A 82 19.97 -6.25 27.37
C GLY A 82 20.07 -4.96 26.54
N ILE A 83 19.30 -4.84 25.45
CA ILE A 83 19.24 -3.65 24.61
C ILE A 83 18.19 -2.69 25.16
N GLU A 84 18.56 -1.43 25.36
CA GLU A 84 17.61 -0.39 25.78
C GLU A 84 16.58 -0.18 24.66
N SER A 85 15.27 -0.21 24.99
CA SER A 85 14.23 0.06 24.00
C SER A 85 13.22 1.08 24.50
N ALA A 86 12.78 1.97 23.60
CA ALA A 86 11.64 2.85 23.85
C ALA A 86 10.72 2.88 22.63
N VAL A 87 9.44 3.20 22.87
CA VAL A 87 8.40 3.25 21.86
C VAL A 87 7.59 4.54 21.97
N ASN A 88 6.84 4.89 20.92
CA ASN A 88 5.94 6.04 20.81
C ASN A 88 6.63 7.38 20.43
N LEU A 89 7.89 7.36 20.00
CA LEU A 89 8.53 8.56 19.45
C LEU A 89 7.95 8.89 18.07
N LEU A 90 7.21 9.99 17.94
CA LEU A 90 6.53 10.38 16.69
C LEU A 90 5.47 9.36 16.22
N ASN A 91 4.77 8.73 17.18
CA ASN A 91 3.71 7.75 16.89
C ASN A 91 2.67 8.27 15.88
N ASP A 92 2.20 9.51 16.04
CA ASP A 92 1.17 10.10 15.17
C ASP A 92 1.64 10.24 13.71
N GLN A 93 2.94 10.47 13.50
CA GLN A 93 3.55 10.52 12.18
C GLN A 93 3.66 9.11 11.59
N ALA A 94 4.08 8.12 12.38
CA ALA A 94 4.16 6.72 11.96
C ALA A 94 2.77 6.15 11.61
N GLU A 95 1.72 6.56 12.32
CA GLU A 95 0.34 6.14 12.01
C GLU A 95 -0.12 6.61 10.61
N LYS A 96 0.34 7.78 10.17
CA LYS A 96 -0.09 8.39 8.90
C LYS A 96 0.45 7.66 7.68
N ILE A 97 1.60 7.01 7.76
CA ILE A 97 2.24 6.35 6.62
C ILE A 97 1.67 4.94 6.35
N ASN A 98 1.03 4.31 7.33
CA ASN A 98 0.58 2.90 7.25
C ASN A 98 -0.93 2.69 7.46
N LYS A 99 -1.78 3.70 7.24
CA LYS A 99 -3.24 3.68 7.54
C LYS A 99 -3.96 2.37 7.15
N GLY A 100 -3.70 1.88 5.94
CA GLY A 100 -4.31 0.65 5.43
C GLY A 100 -3.89 -0.60 6.21
N PHE A 101 -2.59 -0.74 6.49
CA PHE A 101 -2.05 -1.84 7.29
C PHE A 101 -2.57 -1.78 8.72
N LEU A 102 -2.52 -0.61 9.36
CA LEU A 102 -2.94 -0.43 10.76
C LEU A 102 -4.42 -0.76 10.96
N LYS A 103 -5.29 -0.24 10.09
CA LYS A 103 -6.73 -0.53 10.19
C LYS A 103 -7.02 -2.02 10.01
N ARG A 104 -6.36 -2.68 9.06
CA ARG A 104 -6.53 -4.12 8.82
C ARG A 104 -6.08 -4.95 10.03
N MET A 105 -4.93 -4.63 10.62
CA MET A 105 -4.43 -5.37 11.79
C MET A 105 -5.29 -5.14 13.03
N ARG A 106 -5.79 -3.91 13.25
CA ARG A 106 -6.60 -3.55 14.42
C ARG A 106 -8.05 -4.01 14.33
N GLN A 107 -8.65 -3.99 13.14
CA GLN A 107 -10.11 -4.13 12.95
C GLN A 107 -10.51 -5.21 11.96
N GLY A 108 -9.56 -5.89 11.30
CA GLY A 108 -9.87 -6.87 10.24
C GLY A 108 -10.45 -6.26 8.96
N MET A 109 -10.50 -4.93 8.86
CA MET A 109 -11.16 -4.19 7.77
C MET A 109 -10.18 -3.32 6.97
N PRO A 110 -10.40 -3.14 5.66
CA PRO A 110 -9.57 -2.25 4.85
C PRO A 110 -9.81 -0.78 5.22
N PHE A 111 -8.78 0.04 5.03
CA PHE A 111 -8.94 1.50 4.94
C PHE A 111 -9.58 1.85 3.60
N VAL A 112 -10.69 2.59 3.63
CA VAL A 112 -11.45 2.96 2.44
C VAL A 112 -11.30 4.45 2.23
N GLN A 113 -10.82 4.83 1.05
CA GLN A 113 -10.74 6.21 0.61
C GLN A 113 -11.76 6.43 -0.52
N LEU A 114 -12.74 7.29 -0.28
CA LEU A 114 -13.67 7.73 -1.31
C LEU A 114 -13.04 8.89 -2.10
N LYS A 115 -13.05 8.79 -3.43
CA LYS A 115 -12.65 9.87 -4.33
C LYS A 115 -13.85 10.35 -5.14
N LEU A 116 -14.08 11.66 -5.15
CA LEU A 116 -15.11 12.31 -5.96
C LEU A 116 -14.49 13.46 -6.78
N ALA A 117 -15.03 13.70 -7.97
CA ALA A 117 -14.77 14.93 -8.73
C ALA A 117 -16.13 15.53 -9.09
N MET A 118 -16.31 16.81 -8.82
CA MET A 118 -17.55 17.52 -9.02
C MET A 118 -17.28 18.98 -9.40
N SER A 119 -18.26 19.62 -10.03
CA SER A 119 -18.31 21.07 -10.19
C SER A 119 -18.53 21.75 -8.83
N LEU A 120 -18.39 23.08 -8.80
CA LEU A 120 -18.56 23.86 -7.57
C LEU A 120 -19.97 23.73 -6.96
N ASP A 121 -20.99 23.52 -7.80
CA ASP A 121 -22.37 23.29 -7.39
C ASP A 121 -22.70 21.80 -7.11
N GLY A 122 -21.67 20.95 -7.00
CA GLY A 122 -21.80 19.57 -6.55
C GLY A 122 -22.27 18.57 -7.62
N ARG A 123 -22.11 18.88 -8.90
CA ARG A 123 -22.53 18.01 -10.01
C ARG A 123 -21.36 17.18 -10.53
N THR A 124 -21.62 15.91 -10.87
CA THR A 124 -20.62 14.96 -11.37
C THR A 124 -20.80 14.65 -12.86
N ALA A 125 -21.92 15.06 -13.45
CA ALA A 125 -22.25 14.96 -14.87
C ALA A 125 -23.37 15.95 -15.20
N MET A 126 -23.53 16.25 -16.49
CA MET A 126 -24.72 16.90 -17.04
C MET A 126 -25.93 15.95 -16.96
N ALA A 127 -27.14 16.49 -17.12
CA ALA A 127 -28.36 15.66 -17.18
C ALA A 127 -28.34 14.64 -18.34
N SER A 128 -27.56 14.93 -19.40
CA SER A 128 -27.29 14.03 -20.52
C SER A 128 -26.35 12.87 -20.18
N GLY A 129 -25.70 12.89 -19.02
CA GLY A 129 -24.65 11.93 -18.63
C GLY A 129 -23.23 12.35 -19.06
N GLU A 130 -23.08 13.45 -19.80
CA GLU A 130 -21.75 13.97 -20.16
C GLU A 130 -21.00 14.44 -18.91
N SER A 131 -19.82 13.87 -18.67
CA SER A 131 -19.08 14.03 -17.40
C SER A 131 -17.58 14.25 -17.58
N LYS A 132 -17.12 14.30 -18.84
CA LYS A 132 -15.68 14.32 -19.12
C LYS A 132 -15.09 15.69 -18.83
N TRP A 133 -14.02 15.65 -18.04
CA TRP A 133 -13.12 16.76 -17.75
C TRP A 133 -13.67 17.91 -16.90
N ILE A 134 -14.54 17.59 -15.93
CA ILE A 134 -14.90 18.54 -14.85
C ILE A 134 -13.65 19.03 -14.10
N THR A 135 -12.71 18.13 -13.78
CA THR A 135 -11.44 18.47 -13.13
C THR A 135 -10.26 18.38 -14.11
N GLY A 136 -9.31 19.31 -13.99
CA GLY A 136 -8.12 19.42 -14.84
C GLY A 136 -7.06 18.30 -14.68
N PRO A 137 -5.98 18.33 -15.49
CA PRO A 137 -4.92 17.32 -15.50
C PRO A 137 -4.21 17.13 -14.16
N ASP A 138 -3.95 18.20 -13.41
CA ASP A 138 -3.27 18.12 -12.12
C ASP A 138 -4.07 17.31 -11.10
N ALA A 139 -5.38 17.53 -11.02
CA ALA A 139 -6.27 16.75 -10.18
C ALA A 139 -6.29 15.25 -10.57
N ARG A 140 -6.13 14.94 -11.86
CA ARG A 140 -6.09 13.56 -12.35
C ARG A 140 -4.74 12.90 -12.08
N SER A 141 -3.65 13.66 -12.16
CA SER A 141 -2.32 13.22 -11.73
C SER A 141 -2.32 12.87 -10.23
N ASP A 142 -3.00 13.67 -9.40
CA ASP A 142 -3.11 13.38 -7.97
C ASP A 142 -3.90 12.09 -7.68
N VAL A 143 -4.93 11.79 -8.47
CA VAL A 143 -5.64 10.51 -8.41
C VAL A 143 -4.71 9.33 -8.73
N GLN A 144 -3.71 9.48 -9.61
CA GLN A 144 -2.75 8.41 -9.88
C GLN A 144 -1.97 8.03 -8.62
N LYS A 145 -1.57 9.02 -7.79
CA LYS A 145 -0.92 8.75 -6.50
C LYS A 145 -1.83 7.96 -5.56
N MET A 146 -3.11 8.32 -5.50
CA MET A 146 -4.10 7.61 -4.68
C MET A 146 -4.26 6.15 -5.15
N ARG A 147 -4.31 5.93 -6.46
CA ARG A 147 -4.38 4.58 -7.04
C ARG A 147 -3.15 3.75 -6.71
N ALA A 148 -1.95 4.32 -6.83
CA ALA A 148 -0.68 3.64 -6.52
C ALA A 148 -0.58 3.21 -5.05
N LYS A 149 -1.11 4.02 -4.14
CA LYS A 149 -1.18 3.72 -2.69
C LYS A 149 -2.27 2.70 -2.34
N SER A 150 -3.18 2.39 -3.25
CA SER A 150 -4.32 1.51 -3.00
C SER A 150 -3.99 0.06 -3.34
N SER A 151 -4.48 -0.89 -2.54
CA SER A 151 -4.39 -2.32 -2.89
C SER A 151 -5.44 -2.73 -3.92
N ALA A 152 -6.61 -2.07 -3.89
CA ALA A 152 -7.71 -2.31 -4.79
C ALA A 152 -8.43 -1.00 -5.15
N LEU A 153 -9.05 -0.95 -6.33
CA LEU A 153 -9.92 0.12 -6.79
C LEU A 153 -11.32 -0.45 -6.98
N LEU A 154 -12.30 0.15 -6.29
CA LEU A 154 -13.69 -0.27 -6.35
C LEU A 154 -14.48 0.66 -7.26
N SER A 155 -15.30 0.09 -8.14
CA SER A 155 -16.25 0.80 -8.99
C SER A 155 -17.50 -0.04 -9.23
N THR A 156 -18.43 0.47 -10.03
CA THR A 156 -19.66 -0.23 -10.42
C THR A 156 -19.68 -0.46 -11.92
N SER A 157 -20.47 -1.43 -12.37
CA SER A 157 -20.65 -1.64 -13.82
C SER A 157 -21.25 -0.44 -14.53
N THR A 158 -22.05 0.39 -13.84
CA THR A 158 -22.61 1.63 -14.41
C THR A 158 -21.49 2.58 -14.85
N THR A 159 -20.48 2.80 -14.02
CA THR A 159 -19.32 3.62 -14.37
C THR A 159 -18.51 3.01 -15.51
N VAL A 160 -18.34 1.68 -15.49
CA VAL A 160 -17.58 1.00 -16.55
C VAL A 160 -18.26 1.13 -17.91
N ILE A 161 -19.58 0.96 -17.95
CA ILE A 161 -20.37 1.06 -19.20
C ILE A 161 -20.36 2.50 -19.72
N ALA A 162 -20.47 3.50 -18.83
CA ALA A 162 -20.51 4.90 -19.23
C ALA A 162 -19.14 5.44 -19.70
N ASP A 163 -18.07 5.10 -18.98
CA ASP A 163 -16.76 5.73 -19.18
C ASP A 163 -15.73 4.83 -19.86
N ASP A 164 -15.97 3.51 -19.91
CA ASP A 164 -15.01 2.47 -20.31
C ASP A 164 -13.59 2.72 -19.74
N PRO A 165 -13.44 2.83 -18.41
CA PRO A 165 -12.17 3.20 -17.79
C PRO A 165 -11.25 2.00 -17.67
N SER A 166 -9.94 2.23 -17.78
CA SER A 166 -8.92 1.21 -17.47
C SER A 166 -8.80 0.91 -15.97
N LEU A 167 -9.16 1.88 -15.13
CA LEU A 167 -8.99 1.89 -13.66
C LEU A 167 -7.58 1.42 -13.24
N ASN A 168 -6.55 1.88 -13.94
CA ASN A 168 -5.16 1.52 -13.67
C ASN A 168 -4.35 2.69 -13.10
N VAL A 169 -3.16 2.38 -12.62
CA VAL A 169 -2.11 3.37 -12.36
C VAL A 169 -1.36 3.61 -13.66
N ARG A 170 -1.23 4.88 -14.06
CA ARG A 170 -0.51 5.30 -15.26
C ARG A 170 0.71 6.10 -14.83
N TRP A 171 1.88 5.47 -14.90
CA TRP A 171 3.14 6.06 -14.45
C TRP A 171 3.46 7.37 -15.19
N ASP A 172 3.15 7.43 -16.48
CA ASP A 172 3.42 8.62 -17.31
C ASP A 172 2.62 9.85 -16.84
N GLU A 173 1.53 9.66 -16.09
CA GLU A 173 0.71 10.72 -15.50
C GLU A 173 1.10 11.08 -14.04
N PHE A 174 2.14 10.45 -13.47
CA PHE A 174 2.69 10.91 -12.20
C PHE A 174 3.39 12.27 -12.34
N PRO A 175 3.49 13.07 -11.26
CA PRO A 175 4.37 14.22 -11.25
C PRO A 175 5.83 13.82 -11.39
N GLU A 176 6.64 14.69 -11.98
CA GLU A 176 8.05 14.41 -12.29
C GLU A 176 8.88 14.05 -11.04
N ASN A 177 8.65 14.71 -9.91
CA ASN A 177 9.35 14.40 -8.66
C ASN A 177 9.04 12.99 -8.11
N LEU A 178 7.88 12.43 -8.45
CA LEU A 178 7.57 11.05 -8.08
C LEU A 178 8.23 10.05 -9.03
N LYS A 179 8.33 10.39 -10.33
CA LYS A 179 8.98 9.54 -11.34
C LYS A 179 10.46 9.34 -11.07
N THR A 180 11.13 10.32 -10.44
CA THR A 180 12.54 10.20 -10.03
C THR A 180 12.78 9.20 -8.91
N GLU A 181 11.77 8.99 -8.04
CA GLU A 181 11.87 8.10 -6.88
C GLU A 181 11.22 6.73 -7.11
N TYR A 182 10.12 6.69 -7.87
CA TYR A 182 9.35 5.48 -8.13
C TYR A 182 9.44 5.09 -9.60
N LYS A 183 10.30 4.11 -9.89
CA LYS A 183 10.58 3.65 -11.25
C LYS A 183 9.39 2.95 -11.88
N LYS A 184 9.30 3.01 -13.21
CA LYS A 184 8.19 2.43 -13.98
C LYS A 184 8.15 0.90 -13.85
N GLU A 185 9.31 0.26 -13.76
CA GLU A 185 9.44 -1.20 -13.64
C GLU A 185 8.91 -1.73 -12.29
N ASP A 186 8.92 -0.88 -11.26
CA ASP A 186 8.43 -1.19 -9.92
C ASP A 186 6.93 -0.88 -9.75
N LEU A 187 6.27 -0.42 -10.82
CA LEU A 187 4.87 -0.04 -10.78
C LEU A 187 3.98 -1.25 -10.46
N ARG A 188 3.29 -1.18 -9.33
CA ARG A 188 2.28 -2.17 -8.94
C ARG A 188 0.89 -1.69 -9.32
N GLN A 189 0.15 -2.52 -10.05
CA GLN A 189 -1.25 -2.28 -10.32
C GLN A 189 -2.15 -2.74 -9.15
N PRO A 190 -3.17 -1.96 -8.77
CA PRO A 190 -4.19 -2.40 -7.82
C PRO A 190 -5.15 -3.40 -8.48
N VAL A 191 -5.71 -4.29 -7.67
CA VAL A 191 -6.85 -5.12 -8.09
C VAL A 191 -8.02 -4.21 -8.44
N ARG A 192 -8.77 -4.51 -9.50
CA ARG A 192 -9.97 -3.74 -9.84
C ARG A 192 -11.21 -4.53 -9.48
N VAL A 193 -11.99 -4.02 -8.55
CA VAL A 193 -13.19 -4.66 -8.02
C VAL A 193 -14.41 -3.95 -8.61
N ILE A 194 -15.18 -4.65 -9.43
CA ILE A 194 -16.36 -4.11 -10.09
C ILE A 194 -17.61 -4.77 -9.52
N LEU A 195 -18.48 -3.97 -8.91
CA LEU A 195 -19.81 -4.41 -8.50
C LEU A 195 -20.69 -4.50 -9.75
N ASP A 196 -21.05 -5.72 -10.16
CA ASP A 196 -21.79 -5.99 -11.38
C ASP A 196 -22.84 -7.09 -11.20
N SER A 197 -23.87 -6.78 -10.42
CA SER A 197 -24.96 -7.70 -10.06
C SER A 197 -25.75 -8.25 -11.24
N GLN A 198 -25.75 -7.55 -12.39
CA GLN A 198 -26.52 -7.92 -13.59
C GLN A 198 -25.65 -8.47 -14.73
N HIS A 199 -24.37 -8.79 -14.45
CA HIS A 199 -23.42 -9.34 -15.43
C HIS A 199 -23.28 -8.54 -16.73
N ARG A 200 -23.31 -7.21 -16.64
CA ARG A 200 -23.27 -6.33 -17.81
C ARG A 200 -21.87 -6.10 -18.36
N ILE A 201 -20.83 -6.31 -17.55
CA ILE A 201 -19.44 -6.17 -17.99
C ILE A 201 -19.12 -7.23 -19.05
N GLN A 202 -18.51 -6.79 -20.14
CA GLN A 202 -18.04 -7.61 -21.26
C GLN A 202 -16.50 -7.69 -21.25
N PRO A 203 -15.87 -8.77 -21.75
CA PRO A 203 -14.42 -8.94 -21.75
C PRO A 203 -13.66 -7.92 -22.61
N THR A 204 -14.37 -7.17 -23.47
CA THR A 204 -13.82 -6.15 -24.36
C THR A 204 -13.55 -4.78 -23.70
N HIS A 205 -13.99 -4.56 -22.45
CA HIS A 205 -13.79 -3.28 -21.76
C HIS A 205 -12.31 -3.01 -21.46
N LYS A 206 -11.90 -1.73 -21.47
CA LYS A 206 -10.50 -1.30 -21.29
C LYS A 206 -9.86 -1.72 -19.97
N LEU A 207 -10.66 -1.99 -18.95
CA LEU A 207 -10.16 -2.51 -17.68
C LEU A 207 -9.44 -3.86 -17.87
N PHE A 208 -9.75 -4.64 -18.90
CA PHE A 208 -9.07 -5.90 -19.17
C PHE A 208 -7.73 -5.75 -19.91
N LEU A 209 -7.42 -4.56 -20.45
CA LEU A 209 -6.17 -4.31 -21.20
C LEU A 209 -4.93 -4.13 -20.31
N THR A 210 -5.12 -3.86 -19.02
CA THR A 210 -4.00 -3.76 -18.07
C THR A 210 -3.85 -5.10 -17.35
N HIS A 211 -2.64 -5.64 -17.33
CA HIS A 211 -2.33 -6.92 -16.68
C HIS A 211 -2.34 -6.79 -15.15
N SER A 212 -3.50 -7.06 -14.54
CA SER A 212 -3.72 -7.08 -13.09
C SER A 212 -5.10 -7.70 -12.80
N PRO A 213 -5.31 -8.39 -11.66
CA PRO A 213 -6.60 -9.01 -11.36
C PRO A 213 -7.79 -8.04 -11.44
N VAL A 214 -8.86 -8.55 -12.01
CA VAL A 214 -10.18 -7.91 -12.05
C VAL A 214 -11.17 -8.82 -11.36
N TRP A 215 -11.80 -8.34 -10.29
CA TRP A 215 -12.82 -9.07 -9.56
C TRP A 215 -14.19 -8.54 -9.94
N LEU A 216 -14.98 -9.37 -10.60
CA LEU A 216 -16.38 -9.08 -10.91
C LEU A 216 -17.25 -9.66 -9.79
N VAL A 217 -17.98 -8.80 -9.09
CA VAL A 217 -18.75 -9.18 -7.90
C VAL A 217 -20.24 -9.18 -8.21
N SER A 218 -20.88 -10.32 -7.99
CA SER A 218 -22.33 -10.56 -8.13
C SER A 218 -22.80 -11.59 -7.11
N SER A 219 -24.12 -11.66 -6.88
CA SER A 219 -24.72 -12.72 -6.04
C SER A 219 -24.84 -14.05 -6.78
N GLU A 220 -24.94 -14.01 -8.11
CA GLU A 220 -25.11 -15.19 -8.96
C GLU A 220 -23.80 -15.57 -9.67
N PRO A 221 -23.58 -16.86 -9.98
CA PRO A 221 -22.48 -17.33 -10.80
C PRO A 221 -22.51 -16.70 -12.20
N ARG A 222 -21.33 -16.32 -12.71
CA ARG A 222 -21.15 -15.73 -14.03
C ARG A 222 -20.50 -16.73 -14.98
N ASP A 223 -20.94 -16.75 -16.23
CA ASP A 223 -20.18 -17.36 -17.32
C ASP A 223 -18.94 -16.52 -17.64
N LEU A 224 -17.76 -17.10 -17.41
CA LEU A 224 -16.47 -16.45 -17.64
C LEU A 224 -15.89 -16.75 -19.03
N THR A 225 -16.65 -17.42 -19.90
CA THR A 225 -16.22 -17.68 -21.29
C THR A 225 -15.83 -16.37 -21.98
N GLY A 226 -14.61 -16.32 -22.51
CA GLY A 226 -14.06 -15.15 -23.20
C GLY A 226 -13.49 -14.05 -22.29
N PHE A 227 -13.58 -14.19 -20.96
CA PHE A 227 -12.83 -13.31 -20.05
C PHE A 227 -11.35 -13.70 -20.00
N PRO A 228 -10.45 -12.73 -19.80
CA PRO A 228 -9.03 -13.04 -19.64
C PRO A 228 -8.77 -13.68 -18.28
N ASP A 229 -7.86 -14.65 -18.26
CA ASP A 229 -7.35 -15.23 -17.02
C ASP A 229 -6.39 -14.25 -16.35
N PHE A 230 -6.74 -13.82 -15.14
CA PHE A 230 -5.83 -13.06 -14.29
C PHE A 230 -5.59 -13.85 -13.00
N LEU A 231 -4.51 -14.62 -12.99
CA LEU A 231 -3.94 -15.20 -11.78
C LEU A 231 -3.18 -14.13 -10.97
#